data_AF-A0AAW8DTD4-F1
#
_entry.id   AF-A0AAW8DTD4-F1
#
_cell.length_a   1.000
_cell.length_b   1.000
_cell.length_c   1.000
_cell.angle_alpha   90.00
_cell.angle_beta   90.00
_cell.angle_gamma   90.00
#
_symmetry.space_group_name_H-M   'P 1'
#
loop_
_entity.id
_entity.type
_entity.pdbx_description
1 polymer ?
#
loop_
_entity_poly.entity_id
_entity_poly.type
_entity_poly.pdbx_seq_one_letter_code
_entity_poly.pdbx_strand_id
1 'polypeptide(L)'
;MPDSDQHAAFEAADRMGALEVLGTQINVAVSMLRVLYTTHPEPAKVRYTFDRLIGQLLSSPDIWHDPDREVILRDMAATLFRPLTDVDPA
;
A
#
# COMPACT_ATOMS: atom_id res chain seq x y z
N MET A 1 -9.07 28.51 13.01
CA MET A 1 -10.12 27.49 12.79
C MET A 1 -9.45 26.40 11.98
N PRO A 2 -9.47 25.12 12.37
CA PRO A 2 -9.13 24.07 11.41
C PRO A 2 -10.04 24.25 10.20
N ASP A 3 -9.49 24.07 9.00
CA ASP A 3 -10.25 24.13 7.75
C ASP A 3 -11.47 23.19 7.86
N SER A 4 -12.62 23.55 7.29
CA SER A 4 -13.87 22.76 7.42
C SER A 4 -13.66 21.28 7.11
N ASP A 5 -12.75 21.01 6.17
CA ASP A 5 -12.41 19.70 5.67
C ASP A 5 -11.61 18.88 6.70
N GLN A 6 -10.75 19.53 7.48
CA GLN A 6 -9.99 18.88 8.54
C GLN A 6 -10.89 18.47 9.71
N HIS A 7 -11.91 19.29 10.01
CA HIS A 7 -12.90 18.94 11.02
C HIS A 7 -13.76 17.76 10.58
N ALA A 8 -14.26 17.77 9.34
CA ALA A 8 -15.03 16.66 8.78
C ALA A 8 -14.21 15.35 8.73
N ALA A 9 -12.92 15.42 8.38
CA ALA A 9 -12.03 14.26 8.38
C ALA A 9 -11.82 13.69 9.80
N PHE A 10 -11.70 14.56 10.82
CA PHE A 10 -11.58 14.13 12.20
C PHE A 10 -12.84 13.40 12.69
N GLU A 11 -14.02 13.95 12.43
CA GLU A 11 -15.28 13.29 12.80
C GLU A 11 -15.49 11.96 12.06
N ALA A 12 -15.08 11.89 10.79
CA ALA A 12 -15.11 10.65 10.04
C ALA A 12 -14.16 9.59 10.63
N ALA A 13 -12.94 10.00 10.99
CA ALA A 13 -11.96 9.11 11.62
C ALA A 13 -12.46 8.55 12.95
N ASP A 14 -13.12 9.37 13.77
CA ASP A 14 -13.73 8.94 15.04
C ASP A 14 -14.82 7.88 14.81
N ARG A 15 -15.71 8.10 13.83
CA ARG A 15 -16.77 7.13 13.47
C ARG A 15 -16.23 5.82 12.90
N MET A 16 -15.13 5.86 12.14
CA MET A 16 -14.54 4.69 11.48
C MET A 16 -13.72 3.82 12.44
N GLY A 17 -13.09 4.41 13.44
CA GLY A 17 -12.14 3.73 14.31
C GLY A 17 -10.74 3.61 13.70
N ALA A 18 -9.74 3.45 14.57
CA ALA A 18 -8.33 3.59 14.20
C ALA A 18 -7.83 2.59 13.14
N LEU A 19 -8.33 1.34 13.16
CA LEU A 19 -7.89 0.31 12.21
C LEU A 19 -8.38 0.62 10.78
N GLU A 20 -9.61 1.09 10.64
CA GLU A 20 -10.18 1.47 9.33
C GLU A 20 -9.55 2.74 8.79
N VAL A 21 -9.21 3.69 9.66
CA VAL A 21 -8.43 4.88 9.30
C VAL A 21 -7.05 4.48 8.79
N LEU A 22 -6.37 3.56 9.49
CA LEU A 22 -5.08 3.03 9.04
C LEU A 22 -5.21 2.32 7.67
N GLY A 23 -6.23 1.48 7.50
CA GLY A 23 -6.52 0.83 6.22
C GLY A 23 -6.74 1.83 5.09
N THR A 24 -7.48 2.91 5.36
CA THR A 24 -7.72 3.99 4.40
C THR A 24 -6.42 4.71 4.01
N GLN A 25 -5.58 5.03 4.99
CA GLN A 25 -4.27 5.65 4.76
C GLN A 25 -3.34 4.76 3.94
N ILE A 26 -3.31 3.45 4.25
CA ILE A 26 -2.54 2.46 3.48
C ILE A 26 -3.05 2.42 2.04
N ASN A 27 -4.37 2.39 1.81
CA ASN A 27 -4.95 2.38 0.47
C ASN A 27 -4.58 3.62 -0.35
N VAL A 28 -4.55 4.80 0.26
CA VAL A 28 -4.09 6.04 -0.39
C VAL A 28 -2.61 5.95 -0.77
N ALA A 29 -1.76 5.49 0.15
CA ALA A 29 -0.33 5.33 -0.12
C ALA A 29 -0.06 4.32 -1.24
N VAL A 30 -0.72 3.15 -1.19
CA VAL A 30 -0.65 2.11 -2.23
C VAL A 30 -1.08 2.66 -3.59
N SER A 31 -2.17 3.43 -3.64
CA SER A 31 -2.66 4.04 -4.87
C SER A 31 -1.64 5.02 -5.47
N MET A 32 -1.05 5.89 -4.65
CA MET A 32 -0.01 6.81 -5.11
C MET A 32 1.24 6.06 -5.61
N LEU A 33 1.70 5.03 -4.89
CA LEU A 33 2.83 4.21 -5.32
C LEU A 33 2.56 3.49 -6.65
N ARG A 34 1.33 3.00 -6.85
CA ARG A 34 0.91 2.39 -8.12
C ARG A 34 0.98 3.39 -9.26
N VAL A 35 0.50 4.62 -9.07
CA VAL A 35 0.63 5.70 -10.07
C VAL A 35 2.10 5.98 -10.37
N LEU A 36 2.93 6.20 -9.34
CA LEU A 36 4.36 6.48 -9.53
C LEU A 36 5.07 5.37 -10.30
N TYR A 37 4.74 4.11 -10.00
CA TYR A 37 5.26 2.95 -10.71
C TYR A 37 4.81 2.91 -12.18
N THR A 38 3.50 3.04 -12.46
CA THR A 38 2.96 2.92 -13.82
C THR A 38 3.35 4.07 -14.72
N THR A 39 3.61 5.26 -14.16
CA THR A 39 4.08 6.43 -14.91
C THR A 39 5.60 6.55 -14.97
N HIS A 40 6.35 5.65 -14.32
CA HIS A 40 7.82 5.71 -14.34
C HIS A 40 8.35 5.45 -15.75
N PRO A 41 9.41 6.15 -16.21
CA PRO A 41 9.99 5.91 -17.54
C PRO A 41 10.58 4.50 -17.71
N GLU A 42 10.96 3.86 -16.61
CA GLU A 42 11.57 2.52 -16.59
C GLU A 42 10.91 1.60 -15.55
N PRO A 43 9.65 1.18 -15.73
CA PRO A 43 8.90 0.44 -14.70
C PRO A 43 9.54 -0.91 -14.38
N ALA A 44 10.13 -1.59 -15.37
CA ALA A 44 10.83 -2.86 -15.17
C ALA A 44 12.01 -2.73 -14.18
N LYS A 45 12.76 -1.62 -14.20
CA LYS A 45 13.86 -1.38 -13.25
C LYS A 45 13.37 -1.12 -11.83
N VAL A 46 12.24 -0.40 -11.71
CA VAL A 46 11.58 -0.18 -10.42
C VAL A 46 11.13 -1.50 -9.83
N ARG A 47 10.46 -2.34 -10.63
CA ARG A 47 10.03 -3.67 -10.23
C ARG A 47 11.20 -4.53 -9.76
N TYR A 48 12.27 -4.60 -10.54
CA TYR A 48 13.47 -5.37 -10.18
C TYR A 48 14.08 -4.92 -8.85
N THR A 49 14.23 -3.61 -8.66
CA THR A 49 14.78 -3.06 -7.41
C THR A 49 13.87 -3.35 -6.22
N PHE A 50 12.55 -3.22 -6.40
CA PHE A 50 11.57 -3.54 -5.38
C PHE A 50 11.60 -5.02 -4.98
N ASP A 51 11.61 -5.94 -5.95
CA ASP A 51 11.67 -7.38 -5.67
C ASP A 51 12.93 -7.76 -4.87
N ARG A 52 14.06 -7.10 -5.14
CA ARG A 52 15.29 -7.28 -4.33
C ARG A 52 15.11 -6.84 -2.89
N LEU A 53 14.45 -5.71 -2.65
CA LEU A 53 14.17 -5.23 -1.29
C LEU A 53 13.21 -6.17 -0.55
N ILE A 54 12.18 -6.67 -1.22
CA ILE A 54 11.27 -7.67 -0.63
C ILE A 54 12.03 -8.97 -0.30
N GLY A 55 12.90 -9.44 -1.20
CA GLY A 55 13.75 -10.60 -0.93
C GLY A 55 14.65 -10.42 0.30
N GLN A 56 15.21 -9.22 0.48
CA GLN A 56 15.99 -8.87 1.66
C GLN A 56 15.14 -8.88 2.93
N LEU A 57 13.93 -8.31 2.88
CA LEU A 57 13.03 -8.28 4.03
C LEU A 57 12.53 -9.67 4.41
N LEU A 58 12.21 -10.51 3.42
CA LEU A 58 11.84 -11.92 3.64
C LEU A 58 12.97 -12.74 4.25
N SER A 59 14.22 -12.35 4.00
CA SER A 59 15.40 -12.98 4.60
C SER A 59 15.74 -12.40 5.99
N SER A 60 15.01 -11.38 6.45
CA SER A 60 15.21 -10.78 7.77
C SER A 60 14.79 -11.74 8.87
N PRO A 61 15.53 -11.82 10.00
CA PRO A 61 15.11 -12.56 11.16
C PRO A 61 13.67 -12.22 11.60
N ASP A 62 13.26 -10.95 11.55
CA ASP A 62 11.94 -10.52 12.04
C ASP A 62 10.74 -11.07 11.26
N ILE A 63 10.97 -11.52 10.02
CA ILE A 63 9.96 -12.10 9.15
C ILE A 63 10.07 -13.62 9.14
N TRP A 64 11.29 -14.17 9.12
CA TRP A 64 11.52 -15.62 9.12
C TRP A 64 10.78 -16.32 10.27
N HIS A 65 10.79 -15.74 11.48
CA HIS A 65 10.22 -16.37 12.66
C HIS A 65 8.67 -16.43 12.66
N ASP A 66 8.00 -15.80 11.70
CA ASP A 66 6.53 -15.72 11.62
C ASP A 66 6.05 -15.98 10.17
N PRO A 67 5.59 -17.20 9.86
CA PRO A 67 5.18 -17.56 8.50
C PRO A 67 3.98 -16.76 7.99
N ASP A 68 3.14 -16.21 8.88
CA ASP A 68 2.00 -15.40 8.46
C ASP A 68 2.46 -14.03 7.94
N ARG A 69 3.52 -13.45 8.54
CA ARG A 69 4.13 -12.21 8.02
C ARG A 69 4.73 -12.41 6.64
N GLU A 70 5.33 -13.56 6.39
CA GLU A 70 5.86 -13.91 5.07
C GLU A 70 4.75 -13.95 4.02
N VAL A 71 3.61 -14.59 4.33
CA VAL A 71 2.44 -14.64 3.44
C VAL A 71 1.90 -13.24 3.18
N ILE A 72 1.68 -12.45 4.24
CA ILE A 72 1.14 -11.09 4.14
C ILE A 72 2.09 -10.19 3.32
N LEU A 73 3.40 -10.25 3.57
CA LEU A 73 4.38 -9.43 2.87
C LEU A 73 4.40 -9.73 1.36
N ARG A 74 4.30 -11.01 0.98
CA ARG A 74 4.25 -11.40 -0.43
C ARG A 74 2.97 -10.94 -1.11
N ASP A 75 1.82 -11.05 -0.46
CA ASP A 75 0.54 -10.60 -1.02
C ASP A 75 0.52 -9.07 -1.18
N MET A 76 0.99 -8.32 -0.18
CA MET A 76 1.13 -6.86 -0.26
C MET A 76 2.07 -6.45 -1.39
N ALA A 77 3.22 -7.10 -1.51
CA ALA A 77 4.17 -6.88 -2.60
C ALA A 77 3.53 -7.13 -3.98
N ALA A 78 2.75 -8.20 -4.13
CA ALA A 78 2.06 -8.52 -5.38
C ALA A 78 0.98 -7.47 -5.73
N THR A 79 0.26 -6.95 -4.73
CA THR A 79 -0.82 -5.97 -4.91
C THR A 79 -0.34 -4.67 -5.56
N LEU A 80 0.87 -4.21 -5.22
CA LEU A 80 1.46 -2.99 -5.79
C LEU A 80 1.66 -3.05 -7.31
N PHE A 81 1.78 -4.25 -7.89
CA PHE A 81 2.02 -4.42 -9.33
C PHE A 81 0.89 -5.13 -10.05
N ARG A 82 -0.21 -5.42 -9.35
CA ARG A 82 -1.40 -5.93 -10.02
C ARG A 82 -1.82 -4.91 -11.08
N PRO A 83 -2.19 -5.34 -12.30
CA PRO A 83 -2.71 -4.45 -13.32
C PRO A 83 -3.84 -3.58 -12.75
N LEU A 84 -3.85 -2.30 -13.11
CA LEU A 84 -5.01 -1.46 -12.86
C LEU A 84 -6.15 -2.07 -13.68
N THR A 85 -7.14 -2.60 -12.99
CA THR A 85 -8.37 -3.06 -13.64
C THR A 85 -9.18 -1.79 -13.90
N ASP A 86 -9.62 -1.58 -15.14
CA ASP A 86 -10.58 -0.51 -15.41
C ASP A 86 -11.80 -0.77 -14.52
N VAL A 87 -12.10 0.20 -13.66
CA VAL A 87 -13.37 0.22 -12.96
C VAL A 87 -14.38 0.66 -14.02
N ASP A 88 -15.08 -0.31 -14.60
CA ASP A 88 -16.22 -0.02 -15.46
C ASP A 88 -17.19 0.84 -14.62
N PRO A 89 -17.55 2.06 -15.05
CA PRO A 89 -18.50 2.88 -14.31
C PRO A 89 -19.87 2.21 -14.40
N ALA A 90 -20.26 1.50 -13.33
CA ALA A 90 -21.62 0.99 -13.14
C ALA A 90 -22.60 2.13 -12.85
#